data_AF-A0A941DKU6-F1
#
_entry.id   AF-A0A941DKU6-F1
#
_cell.length_a   1.000
_cell.length_b   1.000
_cell.length_c   1.000
_cell.angle_alpha   90.00
_cell.angle_beta   90.00
_cell.angle_gamma   90.00
#
_symmetry.space_group_name_H-M   'P 1'
#
loop_
_entity.id
_entity.type
_entity.pdbx_description
1 polymer ?
#
loop_
_entity_poly.entity_id
_entity_poly.type
_entity_poly.pdbx_seq_one_letter_code
_entity_poly.pdbx_strand_id
1 'polypeptide(L)'
;MQSDVNNVMADISESQLQQKQVVQHQTETETQVQPVQQKSPMTPIASNERIEVLDVIRGFALIGIFLMNIEFFNRSTYEIGEGIPHGLAGLNWLAAVGIQYFVTGKFWTIFSVLFGMGFAVMLTRAQASGSEFLKPYIRRVAALAVFGILHNTFLWSCDILYCYAVTASMLLLILFASVRVFVSGTVLFGVIAFFPAMSAFFSIAAVFALAAWIALYLRNERGIVHGFYAVSASLLMVVAGGIAAFTEKKDVALIVLLIAVFGFVLSYVLKRFHRKPEQRPLAVGVIYYLSIFVVAVAMSAYQYVTVDQTETVTSRIHQNSQNDQKTAAADMASAAGSAKPAQKTEDKKTLKNPEKKQQNSSDKGDDQSDDSDEEVRLVQINAYIELVKFRAYEFADNYGGRIWASLTVIALFLIGFGLMRLGVMENTGAYLSQFKKMAWTGIPVGWSIGLASAYFATEHFPGKNDEAFSLSTSMRDLSDLPGCLGYLSLLVCLMHTRCARYLRHLAPYGRMALTNYLGQSLIASTVFYGYGLGWYGMERAKQVVFVFAVALLQIAFSHWWLARFRYGPMEWVWRAITYRTLPENRIRRTS
;
A
#
# COMPACT_ATOMS: atom_id res chain seq x y z
N MET A 1 17.47 80.21 -3.54
CA MET A 1 16.40 79.72 -4.46
C MET A 1 16.93 79.22 -5.80
N GLN A 2 17.60 80.00 -6.65
CA GLN A 2 18.18 79.47 -7.91
C GLN A 2 19.39 78.52 -7.67
N SER A 3 20.19 78.80 -6.64
CA SER A 3 21.35 77.99 -6.21
C SER A 3 20.95 76.60 -5.69
N ASP A 4 19.85 76.52 -4.95
CA ASP A 4 19.41 75.28 -4.29
C ASP A 4 18.78 74.29 -5.28
N VAL A 5 18.14 74.80 -6.34
CA VAL A 5 17.56 73.97 -7.41
C VAL A 5 18.65 73.35 -8.28
N ASN A 6 19.74 74.08 -8.52
CA ASN A 6 20.87 73.56 -9.31
C ASN A 6 21.65 72.47 -8.59
N ASN A 7 21.79 72.57 -7.26
CA ASN A 7 22.43 71.53 -6.45
C ASN A 7 21.59 70.25 -6.38
N VAL A 8 20.26 70.36 -6.27
CA VAL A 8 19.36 69.19 -6.27
C VAL A 8 19.33 68.49 -7.64
N MET A 9 19.41 69.25 -8.74
CA MET A 9 19.46 68.65 -10.09
C MET A 9 20.81 67.98 -10.40
N ALA A 10 21.91 68.48 -9.83
CA ALA A 10 23.23 67.85 -9.93
C ALA A 10 23.27 66.51 -9.17
N ASP A 11 22.73 66.45 -7.95
CA ASP A 11 22.63 65.23 -7.14
C ASP A 11 21.75 64.15 -7.80
N ILE A 12 20.64 64.57 -8.44
CA ILE A 12 19.78 63.64 -9.18
C ILE A 12 20.53 63.07 -10.39
N SER A 13 21.32 63.88 -11.09
CA SER A 13 22.11 63.44 -12.25
C SER A 13 23.21 62.43 -11.86
N GLU A 14 23.92 62.68 -10.75
CA GLU A 14 24.93 61.75 -10.23
C GLU A 14 24.31 60.43 -9.74
N SER A 15 23.15 60.48 -9.06
CA SER A 15 22.44 59.26 -8.64
C SER A 15 21.97 58.41 -9.84
N GLN A 16 21.53 59.05 -10.92
CA GLN A 16 21.11 58.38 -12.15
C GLN A 16 22.31 57.77 -12.90
N LEU A 17 23.47 58.43 -12.86
CA LEU A 17 24.72 57.90 -13.42
C LEU A 17 25.24 56.69 -12.64
N GLN A 18 25.19 56.74 -11.31
CA GLN A 18 25.53 55.60 -10.45
C GLN A 18 24.56 54.44 -10.65
N GLN A 19 23.26 54.71 -10.79
CA GLN A 19 22.25 53.69 -11.06
C GLN A 19 22.43 53.06 -12.46
N LYS A 20 22.82 53.85 -13.46
CA LYS A 20 23.18 53.33 -14.80
C LYS A 20 24.44 52.45 -14.75
N GLN A 21 25.47 52.83 -14.00
CA GLN A 21 26.68 52.03 -13.85
C GLN A 21 26.44 50.72 -13.09
N VAL A 22 25.59 50.73 -12.05
CA VAL A 22 25.20 49.50 -11.32
C VAL A 22 24.41 48.54 -12.23
N VAL A 23 23.51 49.07 -13.07
CA VAL A 23 22.77 48.27 -14.05
C VAL A 23 23.69 47.73 -15.15
N GLN A 24 24.69 48.51 -15.59
CA GLN A 24 25.65 48.06 -16.61
C GLN A 24 26.61 46.98 -16.07
N HIS A 25 27.06 47.11 -14.81
CA HIS A 25 27.85 46.07 -14.15
C HIS A 25 27.04 44.79 -13.87
N GLN A 26 25.74 44.91 -13.58
CA GLN A 26 24.84 43.75 -13.47
C GLN A 26 24.61 43.07 -14.84
N THR A 27 24.51 43.84 -15.93
CA THR A 27 24.30 43.29 -17.28
C THR A 27 25.55 42.56 -17.80
N GLU A 28 26.75 43.02 -17.45
CA GLU A 28 28.01 42.33 -17.80
C GLU A 28 28.27 41.07 -16.94
N THR A 29 27.70 41.01 -15.72
CA THR A 29 27.78 39.80 -14.88
C THR A 29 26.76 38.73 -15.31
N GLU A 30 25.68 39.10 -16.00
CA GLU A 30 24.68 38.18 -16.55
C GLU A 30 25.09 37.53 -17.88
N THR A 31 26.25 37.89 -18.45
CA THR A 31 26.81 37.24 -19.65
C THR A 31 27.97 36.30 -19.34
N GLN A 32 28.07 35.79 -18.11
CA GLN A 32 28.71 34.50 -17.90
C GLN A 32 27.66 33.41 -18.05
N VAL A 33 27.55 32.88 -19.27
CA VAL A 33 26.93 31.59 -19.54
C VAL A 33 27.62 30.58 -18.63
N GLN A 34 27.03 30.31 -17.47
CA GLN A 34 27.38 29.15 -16.66
C GLN A 34 27.36 27.96 -17.63
N PRO A 35 28.42 27.14 -17.72
CA PRO A 35 28.40 25.98 -18.58
C PRO A 35 27.14 25.21 -18.21
N VAL A 36 26.26 24.99 -19.20
CA VAL A 36 25.07 24.14 -19.04
C VAL A 36 25.56 22.89 -18.35
N GLN A 37 25.27 22.75 -17.04
CA GLN A 37 25.66 21.56 -16.28
C GLN A 37 25.04 20.41 -17.06
N GLN A 38 25.89 19.64 -17.75
CA GLN A 38 25.46 18.43 -18.42
C GLN A 38 24.77 17.60 -17.35
N LYS A 39 23.44 17.45 -17.47
CA LYS A 39 22.65 16.64 -16.55
C LYS A 39 23.27 15.25 -16.55
N SER A 40 23.99 14.94 -15.49
CA SER A 40 24.63 13.63 -15.38
C SER A 40 23.53 12.57 -15.35
N PRO A 41 23.69 11.44 -16.07
CA PRO A 41 22.71 10.38 -16.00
C PRO A 41 22.67 9.81 -14.58
N MET A 42 21.47 9.56 -14.04
CA MET A 42 21.38 8.92 -12.73
C MET A 42 22.01 7.54 -12.77
N THR A 43 22.82 7.22 -11.76
CA THR A 43 23.46 5.92 -11.58
C THR A 43 22.94 5.19 -10.33
N PRO A 44 23.11 3.85 -10.27
CA PRO A 44 22.81 3.07 -9.07
C PRO A 44 23.50 3.59 -7.79
N ILE A 45 22.90 3.33 -6.63
CA ILE A 45 23.51 3.71 -5.33
C ILE A 45 24.75 2.87 -5.09
N ALA A 46 25.87 3.53 -4.75
CA ALA A 46 27.09 2.87 -4.29
C ALA A 46 26.87 2.22 -2.91
N SER A 47 27.60 1.16 -2.59
CA SER A 47 27.38 0.41 -1.35
C SER A 47 27.63 1.23 -0.09
N ASN A 48 28.52 2.23 -0.13
CA ASN A 48 28.89 3.12 0.97
C ASN A 48 27.91 4.27 1.21
N GLU A 49 27.03 4.60 0.26
CA GLU A 49 26.00 5.64 0.39
C GLU A 49 24.66 5.08 0.90
N ARG A 50 24.61 3.80 1.30
CA ARG A 50 23.38 3.13 1.71
C ARG A 50 23.07 3.37 3.18
N ILE A 51 21.80 3.62 3.47
CA ILE A 51 21.29 3.73 4.84
C ILE A 51 21.02 2.32 5.36
N GLU A 52 21.99 1.75 6.08
CA GLU A 52 21.95 0.37 6.61
C GLU A 52 20.67 0.07 7.39
N VAL A 53 20.20 1.02 8.19
CA VAL A 53 18.97 0.90 8.99
C VAL A 53 17.75 0.57 8.12
N LEU A 54 17.63 1.17 6.94
CA LEU A 54 16.52 0.87 6.02
C LEU A 54 16.59 -0.57 5.49
N ASP A 55 17.78 -1.08 5.24
CA ASP A 55 17.97 -2.45 4.75
C ASP A 55 17.66 -3.47 5.87
N VAL A 56 18.02 -3.20 7.12
CA VAL A 56 17.63 -4.02 8.28
C VAL A 56 16.11 -4.04 8.46
N ILE A 57 15.47 -2.86 8.43
CA ILE A 57 14.01 -2.76 8.59
C ILE A 57 13.29 -3.49 7.46
N ARG A 58 13.77 -3.40 6.21
CA ARG A 58 13.23 -4.19 5.09
C ARG A 58 13.36 -5.69 5.31
N GLY A 59 14.54 -6.15 5.77
CA GLY A 59 14.78 -7.56 6.04
C GLY A 59 13.85 -8.10 7.14
N PHE A 60 13.66 -7.34 8.21
CA PHE A 60 12.69 -7.67 9.26
C PHE A 60 11.25 -7.67 8.72
N ALA A 61 10.88 -6.63 7.96
CA ALA A 61 9.55 -6.48 7.39
C ALA A 61 9.19 -7.69 6.51
N LEU A 62 10.15 -8.19 5.74
CA LEU A 62 9.95 -9.29 4.82
C LEU A 62 9.64 -10.63 5.51
N ILE A 63 10.13 -10.85 6.74
CA ILE A 63 9.79 -12.04 7.53
C ILE A 63 8.31 -11.98 7.96
N GLY A 64 7.85 -10.84 8.46
CA GLY A 64 6.44 -10.71 8.87
C GLY A 64 5.47 -10.67 7.69
N ILE A 65 5.87 -10.11 6.53
CA ILE A 65 5.12 -10.29 5.28
C ILE A 65 4.94 -11.77 4.96
N PHE A 66 5.99 -12.58 5.11
CA PHE A 66 5.86 -13.99 4.81
C PHE A 66 4.98 -14.75 5.83
N LEU A 67 5.08 -14.40 7.13
CA LEU A 67 4.24 -14.96 8.19
C LEU A 67 2.74 -14.71 7.96
N MET A 68 2.34 -13.53 7.49
CA MET A 68 0.93 -13.28 7.18
C MET A 68 0.53 -13.99 5.88
N ASN A 69 1.38 -13.95 4.85
CA ASN A 69 1.03 -14.45 3.52
C ASN A 69 0.95 -15.98 3.44
N ILE A 70 1.75 -16.70 4.23
CA ILE A 70 1.79 -18.17 4.20
C ILE A 70 0.42 -18.81 4.45
N GLU A 71 -0.46 -18.11 5.18
CA GLU A 71 -1.84 -18.55 5.41
C GLU A 71 -2.59 -18.73 4.09
N PHE A 72 -2.48 -17.75 3.20
CA PHE A 72 -3.20 -17.68 1.92
C PHE A 72 -2.46 -18.37 0.77
N PHE A 73 -1.38 -19.08 1.06
CA PHE A 73 -0.89 -20.17 0.22
C PHE A 73 -1.55 -21.51 0.59
N ASN A 74 -2.23 -21.56 1.72
CA ASN A 74 -2.81 -22.75 2.33
C ASN A 74 -4.31 -22.56 2.68
N ARG A 75 -4.90 -21.46 2.23
CA ARG A 75 -6.27 -20.98 2.41
C ARG A 75 -6.63 -20.14 1.18
N SER A 76 -7.90 -20.06 0.82
CA SER A 76 -8.37 -19.22 -0.29
C SER A 76 -7.97 -17.76 -0.10
N THR A 77 -7.64 -17.07 -1.18
CA THR A 77 -7.32 -15.64 -1.15
C THR A 77 -8.57 -14.78 -0.98
N TYR A 78 -9.74 -15.33 -1.30
CA TYR A 78 -11.05 -14.69 -1.07
C TYR A 78 -11.42 -14.62 0.42
N GLU A 79 -10.79 -15.44 1.26
CA GLU A 79 -10.96 -15.45 2.71
C GLU A 79 -10.03 -14.43 3.42
N ILE A 80 -9.33 -13.59 2.66
CA ILE A 80 -8.52 -12.51 3.23
C ILE A 80 -9.41 -11.54 3.97
N GLY A 81 -9.02 -11.27 5.21
CA GLY A 81 -9.73 -10.35 6.09
C GLY A 81 -10.67 -11.06 7.05
N GLU A 82 -11.15 -12.28 6.74
CA GLU A 82 -12.11 -13.08 7.55
C GLU A 82 -11.64 -13.46 8.97
N GLY A 83 -10.44 -13.03 9.36
CA GLY A 83 -9.89 -13.29 10.67
C GLY A 83 -9.39 -14.73 10.81
N ILE A 84 -9.38 -15.20 12.06
CA ILE A 84 -8.76 -16.47 12.45
C ILE A 84 -9.69 -17.64 12.07
N PRO A 85 -9.19 -18.70 11.39
CA PRO A 85 -9.99 -19.89 11.11
C PRO A 85 -10.57 -20.53 12.37
N HIS A 86 -11.77 -21.09 12.26
CA HIS A 86 -12.48 -21.74 13.36
C HIS A 86 -11.96 -23.14 13.62
N GLY A 87 -12.24 -23.67 14.81
CA GLY A 87 -11.82 -25.03 15.19
C GLY A 87 -10.32 -25.20 15.45
N LEU A 88 -9.54 -24.12 15.38
CA LEU A 88 -8.12 -24.17 15.77
C LEU A 88 -8.00 -24.36 17.29
N ALA A 89 -7.14 -25.30 17.68
CA ALA A 89 -6.80 -25.57 19.07
C ALA A 89 -5.28 -25.63 19.27
N GLY A 90 -4.86 -25.50 20.54
CA GLY A 90 -3.45 -25.63 20.95
C GLY A 90 -2.51 -24.69 20.20
N LEU A 91 -1.41 -25.22 19.67
CA LEU A 91 -0.37 -24.45 19.00
C LEU A 91 -0.86 -23.76 17.71
N ASN A 92 -1.84 -24.34 17.02
CA ASN A 92 -2.37 -23.78 15.78
C ASN A 92 -3.16 -22.48 16.04
N TRP A 93 -3.97 -22.48 17.10
CA TRP A 93 -4.68 -21.28 17.55
C TRP A 93 -3.70 -20.21 18.05
N LEU A 94 -2.72 -20.58 18.86
CA LEU A 94 -1.71 -19.65 19.38
C LEU A 94 -0.92 -19.00 18.24
N ALA A 95 -0.54 -19.77 17.22
CA ALA A 95 0.13 -19.25 16.03
C ALA A 95 -0.77 -18.28 15.25
N ALA A 96 -2.04 -18.63 15.03
CA ALA A 96 -2.98 -17.78 14.31
C ALA A 96 -3.22 -16.45 15.05
N VAL A 97 -3.51 -16.49 16.35
CA VAL A 97 -3.67 -15.32 17.23
C VAL A 97 -2.40 -14.47 17.21
N GLY A 98 -1.23 -15.08 17.39
CA GLY A 98 0.04 -14.37 17.41
C GLY A 98 0.30 -13.59 16.11
N ILE A 99 0.05 -14.24 14.96
CA ILE A 99 0.21 -13.58 13.66
C ILE A 99 -0.85 -12.50 13.46
N GLN A 100 -2.11 -12.80 13.73
CA GLN A 100 -3.21 -11.88 13.49
C GLN A 100 -3.05 -10.55 14.24
N TYR A 101 -2.61 -10.57 15.49
CA TYR A 101 -2.51 -9.36 16.30
C TYR A 101 -1.16 -8.66 16.18
N PHE A 102 -0.07 -9.43 16.18
CA PHE A 102 1.27 -8.85 16.22
C PHE A 102 1.90 -8.66 14.84
N VAL A 103 1.40 -9.29 13.79
CA VAL A 103 2.02 -9.30 12.46
C VAL A 103 1.11 -8.75 11.36
N THR A 104 -0.10 -9.29 11.22
CA THR A 104 -1.06 -8.85 10.19
C THR A 104 -1.28 -7.34 10.32
N GLY A 105 -1.32 -6.64 9.18
CA GLY A 105 -1.43 -5.19 9.17
C GLY A 105 -0.11 -4.43 9.28
N LYS A 106 0.67 -4.74 10.31
CA LYS A 106 1.85 -3.94 10.74
C LYS A 106 3.05 -4.04 9.80
N PHE A 107 3.21 -5.17 9.10
CA PHE A 107 4.39 -5.39 8.27
C PHE A 107 4.23 -4.88 6.83
N TRP A 108 3.01 -4.96 6.24
CA TRP A 108 2.76 -4.33 4.93
C TRP A 108 2.70 -2.81 5.04
N THR A 109 2.26 -2.27 6.19
CA THR A 109 2.35 -0.83 6.48
C THR A 109 3.80 -0.37 6.63
N ILE A 110 4.65 -1.10 7.35
CA ILE A 110 6.11 -0.83 7.39
C ILE A 110 6.70 -0.83 5.98
N PHE A 111 6.40 -1.84 5.17
CA PHE A 111 6.93 -1.96 3.81
C PHE A 111 6.45 -0.81 2.91
N SER A 112 5.21 -0.34 3.10
CA SER A 112 4.64 0.82 2.40
C SER A 112 5.37 2.12 2.76
N VAL A 113 5.61 2.34 4.07
CA VAL A 113 6.40 3.49 4.55
C VAL A 113 7.82 3.44 3.98
N LEU A 114 8.47 2.27 3.97
CA LEU A 114 9.82 2.11 3.40
C LEU A 114 9.86 2.38 1.89
N PHE A 115 8.78 2.10 1.16
CA PHE A 115 8.68 2.44 -0.26
C PHE A 115 8.62 3.96 -0.48
N GLY A 116 7.82 4.67 0.33
CA GLY A 116 7.81 6.14 0.37
C GLY A 116 9.18 6.75 0.71
N MET A 117 9.90 6.16 1.67
CA MET A 117 11.29 6.54 1.96
C MET A 117 12.20 6.28 0.75
N GLY A 118 12.04 5.15 0.06
CA GLY A 118 12.80 4.80 -1.13
C GLY A 118 12.59 5.78 -2.29
N PHE A 119 11.37 6.26 -2.49
CA PHE A 119 11.06 7.37 -3.41
C PHE A 119 11.85 8.62 -3.02
N ALA A 120 11.77 9.04 -1.75
CA ALA A 120 12.43 10.24 -1.26
C ALA A 120 13.96 10.16 -1.42
N VAL A 121 14.58 9.02 -1.11
CA VAL A 121 16.02 8.79 -1.31
C VAL A 121 16.41 9.04 -2.77
N MET A 122 15.65 8.47 -3.72
CA MET A 122 15.95 8.61 -5.14
C MET A 122 15.73 10.04 -5.63
N LEU A 123 14.68 10.71 -5.15
CA LEU A 123 14.40 12.11 -5.49
C LEU A 123 15.48 13.04 -4.95
N THR A 124 15.85 12.93 -3.67
CA THR A 124 16.86 13.79 -3.05
C THR A 124 18.23 13.61 -3.71
N ARG A 125 18.61 12.37 -4.10
CA ARG A 125 19.85 12.13 -4.86
C ARG A 125 19.82 12.74 -6.26
N ALA A 126 18.69 12.63 -6.96
CA ALA A 126 18.53 13.25 -8.27
C ALA A 126 18.65 14.78 -8.18
N GLN A 127 18.04 15.39 -7.16
CA GLN A 127 18.14 16.82 -6.88
C GLN A 127 19.57 17.24 -6.56
N ALA A 128 20.26 16.52 -5.66
CA ALA A 128 21.63 16.84 -5.25
C ALA A 128 22.65 16.73 -6.39
N SER A 129 22.43 15.83 -7.35
CA SER A 129 23.31 15.61 -8.51
C SER A 129 22.89 16.38 -9.77
N GLY A 130 21.79 17.15 -9.72
CA GLY A 130 21.21 17.79 -10.90
C GLY A 130 20.68 16.82 -11.97
N SER A 131 20.53 15.54 -11.64
CA SER A 131 20.15 14.48 -12.57
C SER A 131 18.65 14.44 -12.84
N GLU A 132 18.25 13.87 -13.98
CA GLU A 132 16.83 13.67 -14.31
C GLU A 132 16.18 12.60 -13.42
N PHE A 133 15.20 12.97 -12.60
CA PHE A 133 14.46 12.04 -11.73
C PHE A 133 13.30 11.30 -12.44
N LEU A 134 12.47 12.05 -13.18
CA LEU A 134 11.15 11.59 -13.57
C LEU A 134 11.19 10.40 -14.53
N LYS A 135 12.01 10.46 -15.59
CA LYS A 135 12.10 9.38 -16.58
C LYS A 135 12.60 8.06 -15.98
N PRO A 136 13.73 8.00 -15.24
CA PRO A 136 14.15 6.76 -14.60
C PRO A 136 13.11 6.24 -13.61
N TYR A 137 12.48 7.12 -12.83
CA TYR A 137 11.50 6.70 -11.83
C TYR A 137 10.22 6.13 -12.47
N ILE A 138 9.71 6.70 -13.56
CA ILE A 138 8.57 6.13 -14.32
C ILE A 138 8.90 4.72 -14.82
N ARG A 139 10.11 4.50 -15.37
CA ARG A 139 10.53 3.15 -15.81
C ARG A 139 10.61 2.17 -14.65
N ARG A 140 11.13 2.62 -13.50
CA ARG A 140 11.20 1.83 -12.26
C ARG A 140 9.81 1.39 -11.81
N VAL A 141 8.84 2.30 -11.83
CA VAL A 141 7.44 2.03 -11.46
C VAL A 141 6.76 1.12 -12.49
N ALA A 142 6.96 1.36 -13.78
CA ALA A 142 6.43 0.50 -14.84
C ALA A 142 6.98 -0.94 -14.75
N ALA A 143 8.28 -1.09 -14.50
CA ALA A 143 8.89 -2.40 -14.27
C ALA A 143 8.29 -3.10 -13.04
N LEU A 144 8.03 -2.35 -11.97
CA LEU A 144 7.39 -2.88 -10.76
C LEU A 144 5.96 -3.36 -11.05
N ALA A 145 5.19 -2.61 -11.84
CA ALA A 145 3.85 -3.02 -12.27
C ALA A 145 3.90 -4.32 -13.08
N VAL A 146 4.86 -4.45 -14.02
CA VAL A 146 5.05 -5.68 -14.79
C VAL A 146 5.40 -6.85 -13.88
N PHE A 147 6.33 -6.67 -12.92
CA PHE A 147 6.64 -7.72 -11.97
C PHE A 147 5.43 -8.13 -11.13
N GLY A 148 4.59 -7.18 -10.72
CA GLY A 148 3.36 -7.47 -9.99
C GLY A 148 2.34 -8.24 -10.82
N ILE A 149 2.10 -7.84 -12.07
CA ILE A 149 1.21 -8.56 -13.00
C ILE A 149 1.69 -10.00 -13.20
N LEU A 150 2.98 -10.18 -13.45
CA LEU A 150 3.57 -11.51 -13.64
C LEU A 150 3.50 -12.35 -12.36
N HIS A 151 3.83 -11.76 -11.22
CA HIS A 151 3.77 -12.44 -9.92
C HIS A 151 2.34 -12.88 -9.58
N ASN A 152 1.35 -11.98 -9.74
CA ASN A 152 -0.06 -12.30 -9.57
C ASN A 152 -0.48 -13.48 -10.45
N THR A 153 -0.21 -13.36 -11.75
CA THR A 153 -0.72 -14.29 -12.76
C THR A 153 -0.06 -15.67 -12.66
N PHE A 154 1.26 -15.72 -12.44
CA PHE A 154 2.03 -16.96 -12.53
C PHE A 154 2.35 -17.61 -11.19
N LEU A 155 2.33 -16.87 -10.08
CA LEU A 155 2.77 -17.38 -8.77
C LEU A 155 1.66 -17.36 -7.73
N TRP A 156 1.02 -16.22 -7.47
CA TRP A 156 0.06 -16.06 -6.37
C TRP A 156 -0.76 -14.77 -6.46
N SER A 157 -2.08 -14.82 -6.27
CA SER A 157 -3.02 -13.69 -6.49
C SER A 157 -2.85 -12.49 -5.56
N CYS A 158 -2.19 -12.63 -4.40
CA CYS A 158 -2.08 -11.52 -3.44
C CYS A 158 -0.80 -10.71 -3.62
N ASP A 159 -0.65 -10.11 -4.79
CA ASP A 159 0.49 -9.27 -5.13
C ASP A 159 0.38 -7.84 -4.54
N ILE A 160 1.45 -7.38 -3.90
CA ILE A 160 1.57 -5.99 -3.41
C ILE A 160 2.31 -5.08 -4.40
N LEU A 161 3.09 -5.64 -5.34
CA LEU A 161 3.97 -4.88 -6.23
C LEU A 161 3.16 -3.99 -7.18
N TYR A 162 2.10 -4.52 -7.77
CA TYR A 162 1.22 -3.77 -8.66
C TYR A 162 0.54 -2.63 -7.90
N CYS A 163 -0.02 -2.91 -6.72
CA CYS A 163 -0.62 -1.89 -5.85
C CYS A 163 0.38 -0.76 -5.53
N TYR A 164 1.64 -1.11 -5.24
CA TYR A 164 2.70 -0.12 -5.01
C TYR A 164 3.08 0.65 -6.27
N ALA A 165 3.04 0.04 -7.44
CA ALA A 165 3.29 0.74 -8.70
C ALA A 165 2.18 1.76 -9.01
N VAL A 166 0.92 1.41 -8.76
CA VAL A 166 -0.22 2.33 -8.86
C VAL A 166 -0.06 3.48 -7.86
N THR A 167 0.22 3.18 -6.59
CA THR A 167 0.41 4.21 -5.56
C THR A 167 1.62 5.10 -5.85
N ALA A 168 2.74 4.54 -6.36
CA ALA A 168 3.90 5.31 -6.77
C ALA A 168 3.58 6.26 -7.94
N SER A 169 2.74 5.82 -8.88
CA SER A 169 2.26 6.65 -9.99
C SER A 169 1.38 7.78 -9.47
N MET A 170 0.46 7.49 -8.53
CA MET A 170 -0.35 8.50 -7.85
C MET A 170 0.53 9.51 -7.09
N LEU A 171 1.58 9.06 -6.40
CA LEU A 171 2.52 9.94 -5.72
C LEU A 171 3.26 10.86 -6.71
N LEU A 172 3.67 10.35 -7.88
CA LEU A 172 4.26 11.17 -8.94
C LEU A 172 3.29 12.24 -9.44
N LEU A 173 2.02 11.88 -9.67
CA LEU A 173 1.00 12.84 -10.06
C LEU A 173 0.85 13.90 -8.98
N ILE A 174 0.76 13.50 -7.70
CA ILE A 174 0.63 14.40 -6.54
C ILE A 174 1.81 15.36 -6.41
N LEU A 175 3.03 14.94 -6.76
CA LEU A 175 4.23 15.78 -6.57
C LEU A 175 4.65 16.57 -7.82
N PHE A 176 4.31 16.13 -9.03
CA PHE A 176 4.82 16.74 -10.27
C PHE A 176 3.76 17.13 -11.32
N ALA A 177 2.55 16.55 -11.33
CA ALA A 177 1.54 16.87 -12.35
C ALA A 177 0.83 18.20 -12.08
N SER A 178 0.64 19.05 -13.10
CA SER A 178 -0.07 20.33 -12.92
C SER A 178 -1.51 20.16 -12.40
N VAL A 179 -2.04 21.15 -11.68
CA VAL A 179 -3.42 21.16 -11.16
C VAL A 179 -4.46 20.87 -12.25
N ARG A 180 -4.19 21.30 -13.49
CA ARG A 180 -5.07 21.06 -14.65
C ARG A 180 -5.30 19.56 -14.90
N VAL A 181 -4.28 18.72 -14.71
CA VAL A 181 -4.42 17.26 -14.88
C VAL A 181 -5.44 16.70 -13.91
N PHE A 182 -5.44 17.16 -12.66
CA PHE A 182 -6.40 16.72 -11.67
C PHE A 182 -7.81 17.21 -11.97
N VAL A 183 -7.98 18.50 -12.30
CA VAL A 183 -9.28 19.06 -12.66
C VAL A 183 -9.86 18.37 -13.90
N SER A 184 -9.05 18.23 -14.96
CA SER A 184 -9.46 17.53 -16.18
C SER A 184 -9.80 16.07 -15.91
N GLY A 185 -9.04 15.37 -15.08
CA GLY A 185 -9.33 13.99 -14.67
C GLY A 185 -10.65 13.88 -13.92
N THR A 186 -10.85 14.71 -12.89
CA THR A 186 -12.11 14.74 -12.12
C THR A 186 -13.31 15.02 -13.01
N VAL A 187 -13.23 16.00 -13.91
CA VAL A 187 -14.33 16.35 -14.83
C VAL A 187 -14.56 15.22 -15.84
N LEU A 188 -13.51 14.71 -16.48
CA LEU A 188 -13.63 13.64 -17.48
C LEU A 188 -14.29 12.38 -16.90
N PHE A 189 -13.76 11.89 -15.77
CA PHE A 189 -14.31 10.68 -15.15
C PHE A 189 -15.67 10.94 -14.51
N GLY A 190 -15.92 12.15 -14.01
CA GLY A 190 -17.25 12.57 -13.55
C GLY A 190 -18.28 12.51 -14.67
N VAL A 191 -17.96 13.04 -15.86
CA VAL A 191 -18.84 13.00 -17.04
C VAL A 191 -19.05 11.56 -17.52
N ILE A 192 -18.00 10.75 -17.61
CA ILE A 192 -18.10 9.33 -17.98
C ILE A 192 -19.04 8.60 -17.01
N ALA A 193 -18.99 8.93 -15.72
CA ALA A 193 -19.80 8.27 -14.71
C ALA A 193 -21.33 8.52 -14.82
N PHE A 194 -21.75 9.53 -15.59
CA PHE A 194 -23.18 9.78 -15.88
C PHE A 194 -23.75 8.87 -16.97
N PHE A 195 -22.92 8.17 -17.74
CA PHE A 195 -23.42 7.22 -18.73
C PHE A 195 -23.98 5.95 -18.06
N PRO A 196 -25.05 5.34 -18.60
CA PRO A 196 -25.58 4.08 -18.10
C PRO A 196 -24.50 3.00 -17.97
N ALA A 197 -24.53 2.22 -16.90
CA ALA A 197 -23.53 1.20 -16.54
C ALA A 197 -22.09 1.70 -16.27
N MET A 198 -21.84 3.01 -16.25
CA MET A 198 -20.50 3.59 -16.02
C MET A 198 -20.32 4.22 -14.63
N SER A 199 -21.24 3.98 -13.68
CA SER A 199 -21.18 4.65 -12.37
C SER A 199 -19.93 4.35 -11.53
N ALA A 200 -19.19 3.28 -11.84
CA ALA A 200 -17.90 2.99 -11.20
C ALA A 200 -16.85 4.11 -11.41
N PHE A 201 -16.99 4.90 -12.47
CA PHE A 201 -16.10 6.04 -12.75
C PHE A 201 -16.26 7.20 -11.76
N PHE A 202 -17.33 7.27 -10.98
CA PHE A 202 -17.45 8.24 -9.88
C PHE A 202 -16.33 8.05 -8.85
N SER A 203 -15.98 6.80 -8.55
CA SER A 203 -14.88 6.47 -7.62
C SER A 203 -13.55 6.97 -8.17
N ILE A 204 -13.30 6.82 -9.48
CA ILE A 204 -12.08 7.31 -10.13
C ILE A 204 -12.03 8.84 -10.10
N ALA A 205 -13.14 9.52 -10.41
CA ALA A 205 -13.24 10.98 -10.30
C ALA A 205 -12.95 11.46 -8.87
N ALA A 206 -13.45 10.74 -7.86
CA ALA A 206 -13.19 11.02 -6.46
C ALA A 206 -11.70 10.86 -6.09
N VAL A 207 -11.01 9.85 -6.63
CA VAL A 207 -9.55 9.70 -6.47
C VAL A 207 -8.79 10.88 -7.06
N PHE A 208 -9.16 11.34 -8.27
CA PHE A 208 -8.52 12.50 -8.89
C PHE A 208 -8.76 13.79 -8.08
N ALA A 209 -9.98 13.99 -7.58
CA ALA A 209 -10.31 15.12 -6.72
C ALA A 209 -9.48 15.11 -5.43
N LEU A 210 -9.43 13.97 -4.74
CA LEU A 210 -8.64 13.79 -3.53
C LEU A 210 -7.13 13.99 -3.77
N ALA A 211 -6.61 13.47 -4.88
CA ALA A 211 -5.21 13.67 -5.25
C ALA A 211 -4.92 15.16 -5.57
N ALA A 212 -5.86 15.87 -6.19
CA ALA A 212 -5.78 17.32 -6.40
C ALA A 212 -5.63 18.06 -5.07
N TRP A 213 -6.46 17.69 -4.10
CA TRP A 213 -6.47 18.24 -2.76
C TRP A 213 -5.12 18.09 -2.04
N ILE A 214 -4.57 16.88 -2.07
CA ILE A 214 -3.25 16.59 -1.49
C ILE A 214 -2.17 17.38 -2.25
N ALA A 215 -2.21 17.40 -3.59
CA ALA A 215 -1.22 18.10 -4.42
C ALA A 215 -1.19 19.61 -4.16
N LEU A 216 -2.36 20.26 -4.15
CA LEU A 216 -2.51 21.70 -3.85
C LEU A 216 -1.89 22.04 -2.50
N TYR A 217 -2.14 21.22 -1.50
CA TYR A 217 -1.62 21.45 -0.16
C TYR A 217 -0.10 21.27 -0.06
N LEU A 218 0.44 20.19 -0.65
CA LEU A 218 1.86 19.88 -0.56
C LEU A 218 2.74 20.90 -1.29
N ARG A 219 2.29 21.39 -2.45
CA ARG A 219 3.13 22.19 -3.34
C ARG A 219 3.08 23.68 -3.10
N ASN A 220 2.13 24.16 -2.30
CA ASN A 220 1.99 25.59 -2.02
C ASN A 220 1.95 26.44 -3.30
N GLU A 221 1.35 25.94 -4.39
CA GLU A 221 1.36 26.61 -5.70
C GLU A 221 0.76 28.01 -5.53
N ARG A 222 1.65 29.01 -5.52
CA ARG A 222 1.45 30.47 -5.48
C ARG A 222 0.22 30.93 -4.71
N GLY A 223 0.33 31.24 -3.42
CA GLY A 223 -0.47 32.28 -2.73
C GLY A 223 -2.00 32.33 -2.93
N ILE A 224 -2.62 31.29 -3.49
CA ILE A 224 -4.03 31.29 -3.86
C ILE A 224 -4.82 30.79 -2.65
N VAL A 225 -5.14 31.79 -1.84
CA VAL A 225 -6.35 31.93 -1.03
C VAL A 225 -6.64 30.80 -0.03
N HIS A 226 -6.08 31.01 1.17
CA HIS A 226 -6.46 30.48 2.47
C HIS A 226 -7.83 29.78 2.52
N GLY A 227 -7.84 28.53 3.00
CA GLY A 227 -8.81 27.93 3.92
C GLY A 227 -10.30 27.98 3.58
N PHE A 228 -10.85 29.14 3.25
CA PHE A 228 -12.23 29.39 2.87
C PHE A 228 -12.65 28.57 1.65
N TYR A 229 -12.03 28.70 0.47
CA TYR A 229 -12.43 27.93 -0.72
C TYR A 229 -12.27 26.42 -0.55
N ALA A 230 -11.26 25.99 0.20
CA ALA A 230 -11.08 24.61 0.60
C ALA A 230 -12.21 24.13 1.53
N VAL A 231 -12.48 24.84 2.62
CA VAL A 231 -13.56 24.52 3.56
C VAL A 231 -14.92 24.57 2.86
N SER A 232 -15.16 25.53 1.96
CA SER A 232 -16.38 25.67 1.17
C SER A 232 -16.55 24.53 0.16
N ALA A 233 -15.50 24.13 -0.55
CA ALA A 233 -15.54 22.97 -1.45
C ALA A 233 -15.74 21.65 -0.68
N SER A 234 -15.14 21.52 0.51
CA SER A 234 -15.36 20.38 1.40
C SER A 234 -16.79 20.36 1.95
N LEU A 235 -17.35 21.51 2.34
CA LEU A 235 -18.74 21.65 2.77
C LEU A 235 -19.73 21.29 1.64
N LEU A 236 -19.46 21.75 0.42
CA LEU A 236 -20.27 21.39 -0.76
C LEU A 236 -20.21 19.88 -1.04
N MET A 237 -19.06 19.24 -0.84
CA MET A 237 -18.93 17.78 -0.91
C MET A 237 -19.67 17.08 0.25
N VAL A 238 -19.67 17.62 1.47
CA VAL A 238 -20.51 17.10 2.58
C VAL A 238 -21.99 17.15 2.19
N VAL A 239 -22.45 18.27 1.63
CA VAL A 239 -23.85 18.43 1.20
C VAL A 239 -24.17 17.47 0.05
N ALA A 240 -23.28 17.34 -0.96
CA ALA A 240 -23.47 16.41 -2.06
C ALA A 240 -23.45 14.94 -1.62
N GLY A 241 -22.58 14.58 -0.66
CA GLY A 241 -22.54 13.25 -0.05
C GLY A 241 -23.76 12.96 0.81
N GLY A 242 -24.25 13.96 1.55
CA GLY A 242 -25.51 13.89 2.29
C GLY A 242 -26.71 13.67 1.38
N ILE A 243 -26.78 14.35 0.23
CA ILE A 243 -27.82 14.14 -0.79
C ILE A 243 -27.69 12.74 -1.41
N ALA A 244 -26.47 12.30 -1.73
CA ALA A 244 -26.21 10.95 -2.25
C ALA A 244 -26.55 9.84 -1.23
N ALA A 245 -26.48 10.10 0.08
CA ALA A 245 -26.86 9.16 1.13
C ALA A 245 -28.36 8.83 1.14
N PHE A 246 -29.20 9.67 0.53
CA PHE A 246 -30.63 9.41 0.32
C PHE A 246 -30.92 8.70 -1.02
N THR A 247 -29.89 8.28 -1.75
CA THR A 247 -30.02 7.47 -2.97
C THR A 247 -29.69 6.00 -2.71
N GLU A 248 -30.04 5.09 -3.62
CA GLU A 248 -29.71 3.65 -3.52
C GLU A 248 -28.19 3.33 -3.51
N LYS A 249 -27.32 4.34 -3.65
CA LYS A 249 -25.85 4.19 -3.76
C LYS A 249 -25.11 4.59 -2.49
N LYS A 250 -25.38 3.88 -1.39
CA LYS A 250 -24.79 4.15 -0.05
C LYS A 250 -23.25 4.16 -0.04
N ASP A 251 -22.61 3.31 -0.85
CA ASP A 251 -21.14 3.23 -0.92
C ASP A 251 -20.49 4.51 -1.46
N VAL A 252 -21.16 5.17 -2.43
CA VAL A 252 -20.67 6.42 -3.03
C VAL A 252 -20.80 7.57 -2.01
N ALA A 253 -21.89 7.59 -1.23
CA ALA A 253 -22.10 8.59 -0.19
C ALA A 253 -21.01 8.53 0.89
N LEU A 254 -20.60 7.32 1.29
CA LEU A 254 -19.51 7.11 2.24
C LEU A 254 -18.18 7.67 1.74
N ILE A 255 -17.83 7.42 0.48
CA ILE A 255 -16.59 7.93 -0.14
C ILE A 255 -16.58 9.45 -0.14
N VAL A 256 -17.70 10.07 -0.51
CA VAL A 256 -17.83 11.53 -0.55
C VAL A 256 -17.72 12.13 0.86
N LEU A 257 -18.34 11.50 1.86
CA LEU A 257 -18.24 11.91 3.26
C LEU A 257 -16.81 11.81 3.79
N LEU A 258 -16.11 10.71 3.50
CA LEU A 258 -14.70 10.49 3.88
C LEU A 258 -13.80 11.58 3.31
N ILE A 259 -13.94 11.89 2.02
CA ILE A 259 -13.18 12.95 1.34
C ILE A 259 -13.46 14.31 1.98
N ALA A 260 -14.72 14.58 2.32
CA ALA A 260 -15.14 15.84 2.88
C ALA A 260 -14.65 16.06 4.33
N VAL A 261 -14.75 15.02 5.18
CA VAL A 261 -14.20 15.03 6.55
C VAL A 261 -12.68 15.20 6.51
N PHE A 262 -11.99 14.46 5.65
CA PHE A 262 -10.55 14.61 5.46
C PHE A 262 -10.18 16.03 5.03
N GLY A 263 -10.82 16.57 3.98
CA GLY A 263 -10.57 17.92 3.48
C GLY A 263 -10.76 18.99 4.56
N PHE A 264 -11.80 18.85 5.39
CA PHE A 264 -12.06 19.73 6.52
C PHE A 264 -10.97 19.64 7.60
N VAL A 265 -10.67 18.44 8.10
CA VAL A 265 -9.67 18.22 9.16
C VAL A 265 -8.30 18.69 8.70
N LEU A 266 -7.91 18.33 7.47
CA LEU A 266 -6.65 18.72 6.86
C LEU A 266 -6.54 20.25 6.79
N SER A 267 -7.58 20.92 6.29
CA SER A 267 -7.62 22.38 6.19
C SER A 267 -7.53 23.06 7.57
N TYR A 268 -8.24 22.53 8.57
CA TYR A 268 -8.21 23.05 9.93
C TYR A 268 -6.84 22.93 10.58
N VAL A 269 -6.27 21.72 10.62
CA VAL A 269 -4.98 21.44 11.27
C VAL A 269 -3.86 22.25 10.64
N LEU A 270 -3.87 22.39 9.31
CA LEU A 270 -2.77 23.04 8.61
C LEU A 270 -2.89 24.56 8.58
N LYS A 271 -4.11 25.11 8.69
CA LYS A 271 -4.32 26.53 9.01
C LYS A 271 -3.83 26.85 10.42
N ARG A 272 -4.12 25.98 11.39
CA ARG A 272 -3.79 26.21 12.81
C ARG A 272 -2.30 26.08 13.09
N PHE A 273 -1.65 25.09 12.50
CA PHE A 273 -0.24 24.80 12.68
C PHE A 273 0.47 25.03 11.36
N HIS A 274 0.85 26.28 11.07
CA HIS A 274 1.60 26.61 9.88
C HIS A 274 2.89 25.77 9.84
N ARG A 275 3.01 24.86 8.87
CA ARG A 275 4.13 23.91 8.76
C ARG A 275 5.06 24.27 7.61
N LYS A 276 6.37 24.12 7.86
CA LYS A 276 7.39 24.21 6.80
C LYS A 276 7.09 23.19 5.70
N PRO A 277 7.37 23.50 4.42
CA PRO A 277 7.08 22.62 3.28
C PRO A 277 7.58 21.17 3.47
N GLU A 278 8.75 21.00 4.08
CA GLU A 278 9.34 19.68 4.39
C GLU A 278 8.54 18.81 5.36
N GLN A 279 7.74 19.41 6.25
CA GLN A 279 6.92 18.70 7.25
C GLN A 279 5.51 18.36 6.73
N ARG A 280 5.09 18.93 5.61
CA ARG A 280 3.74 18.78 5.06
C ARG A 280 3.42 17.35 4.64
N PRO A 281 4.30 16.59 3.94
CA PRO A 281 3.96 15.23 3.52
C PRO A 281 3.70 14.29 4.68
N LEU A 282 4.52 14.37 5.74
CA LEU A 282 4.32 13.58 6.96
C LEU A 282 2.97 13.90 7.60
N ALA A 283 2.65 15.19 7.74
CA ALA A 283 1.39 15.63 8.33
C ALA A 283 0.18 15.16 7.51
N VAL A 284 0.20 15.38 6.19
CA VAL A 284 -0.88 14.96 5.29
C VAL A 284 -1.07 13.46 5.32
N GLY A 285 0.02 12.67 5.26
CA GLY A 285 -0.07 11.21 5.29
C GLY A 285 -0.68 10.68 6.60
N VAL A 286 -0.26 11.22 7.76
CA VAL A 286 -0.84 10.83 9.05
C VAL A 286 -2.30 11.24 9.16
N ILE A 287 -2.64 12.49 8.82
CA ILE A 287 -4.02 13.00 8.89
C ILE A 287 -4.92 12.19 7.96
N TYR A 288 -4.45 11.89 6.74
CA TYR A 288 -5.20 11.14 5.76
C TYR A 288 -5.49 9.72 6.25
N TYR A 289 -4.46 8.98 6.69
CA TYR A 289 -4.63 7.65 7.23
C TYR A 289 -5.61 7.62 8.40
N LEU A 290 -5.42 8.50 9.39
CA LEU A 290 -6.28 8.55 10.57
C LEU A 290 -7.71 8.94 10.20
N SER A 291 -7.91 9.87 9.25
CA SER A 291 -9.26 10.27 8.82
C SER A 291 -10.04 9.12 8.19
N ILE A 292 -9.37 8.26 7.41
CA ILE A 292 -10.02 7.09 6.78
C ILE A 292 -10.49 6.13 7.86
N PHE A 293 -9.60 5.70 8.75
CA PHE A 293 -9.91 4.61 9.67
C PHE A 293 -10.69 5.05 10.92
N VAL A 294 -10.58 6.31 11.35
CA VAL A 294 -11.47 6.83 12.41
C VAL A 294 -12.91 6.90 11.91
N VAL A 295 -13.13 7.37 10.67
CA VAL A 295 -14.47 7.38 10.08
C VAL A 295 -14.97 5.96 9.83
N ALA A 296 -14.13 5.06 9.33
CA ALA A 296 -14.49 3.65 9.16
C ALA A 296 -14.93 3.02 10.49
N VAL A 297 -14.17 3.20 11.57
CA VAL A 297 -14.55 2.71 12.91
C VAL A 297 -15.86 3.34 13.37
N ALA A 298 -16.06 4.65 13.21
CA ALA A 298 -17.29 5.32 13.63
C ALA A 298 -18.52 4.80 12.86
N MET A 299 -18.40 4.60 11.55
CA MET A 299 -19.47 4.06 10.70
C MET A 299 -19.79 2.61 11.04
N SER A 300 -18.78 1.75 11.16
CA SER A 300 -18.98 0.35 11.52
C SER A 300 -19.51 0.19 12.94
N ALA A 301 -19.11 1.04 13.89
CA ALA A 301 -19.66 1.06 15.23
C ALA A 301 -21.13 1.48 15.23
N TYR A 302 -21.49 2.49 14.44
CA TYR A 302 -22.89 2.89 14.27
C TYR A 302 -23.74 1.75 13.69
N GLN A 303 -23.26 1.07 12.65
CA GLN A 303 -23.95 -0.09 12.07
C GLN A 303 -24.10 -1.22 13.09
N TYR A 304 -23.03 -1.56 13.81
CA TYR A 304 -23.04 -2.61 14.82
C TYR A 304 -24.04 -2.36 15.97
N VAL A 305 -24.23 -1.10 16.38
CA VAL A 305 -25.17 -0.72 17.45
C VAL A 305 -26.62 -0.59 16.96
N THR A 306 -26.83 -0.20 15.69
CA THR A 306 -28.18 0.08 15.16
C THR A 306 -28.91 -1.13 14.61
N VAL A 307 -28.19 -2.20 14.26
CA VAL A 307 -28.79 -3.48 13.83
C VAL A 307 -29.23 -4.26 15.08
N ASP A 308 -30.50 -4.71 15.10
CA ASP A 308 -31.00 -5.57 16.18
C ASP A 308 -30.29 -6.93 16.13
N GLN A 309 -29.38 -7.13 17.09
CA GLN A 309 -28.56 -8.33 17.27
C GLN A 309 -29.43 -9.58 17.53
N THR A 310 -30.66 -9.39 18.02
CA THR A 310 -31.53 -10.47 18.51
C THR A 310 -32.25 -11.22 17.37
N GLU A 311 -32.70 -10.50 16.34
CA GLU A 311 -33.28 -11.11 15.13
C GLU A 311 -32.23 -11.79 14.25
N THR A 312 -31.02 -11.23 14.21
CA THR A 312 -29.91 -11.76 13.42
C THR A 312 -29.40 -13.07 13.97
N VAL A 313 -29.19 -13.22 15.28
CA VAL A 313 -28.74 -14.51 15.86
C VAL A 313 -29.78 -15.63 15.62
N THR A 314 -31.07 -15.32 15.77
CA THR A 314 -32.14 -16.33 15.61
C THR A 314 -32.33 -16.77 14.16
N SER A 315 -32.27 -15.83 13.20
CA SER A 315 -32.29 -16.15 11.76
C SER A 315 -31.00 -16.84 11.28
N ARG A 316 -29.84 -16.48 11.84
CA ARG A 316 -28.53 -17.09 11.54
C ARG A 316 -28.44 -18.55 12.04
N ILE A 317 -28.99 -18.88 13.21
CA ILE A 317 -29.08 -20.26 13.71
C ILE A 317 -29.98 -21.12 12.79
N HIS A 318 -31.07 -20.55 12.27
CA HIS A 318 -31.97 -21.26 11.36
C HIS A 318 -31.33 -21.56 10.00
N GLN A 319 -30.53 -20.63 9.45
CA GLN A 319 -29.76 -20.84 8.22
C GLN A 319 -28.67 -21.91 8.38
N ASN A 320 -27.94 -21.92 9.50
CA ASN A 320 -26.90 -22.93 9.75
C ASN A 320 -27.49 -24.34 9.85
N SER A 321 -28.63 -24.51 10.53
CA SER A 321 -29.31 -25.81 10.60
C SER A 321 -29.69 -26.35 9.21
N GLN A 322 -30.08 -25.48 8.27
CA GLN A 322 -30.40 -25.87 6.90
C GLN A 322 -29.17 -26.18 6.04
N ASN A 323 -28.07 -25.43 6.21
CA ASN A 323 -26.82 -25.70 5.51
C ASN A 323 -26.15 -26.98 6.02
N ASP A 324 -26.09 -27.21 7.33
CA ASP A 324 -25.56 -28.44 7.92
C ASP A 324 -26.36 -29.67 7.47
N GLN A 325 -27.68 -29.54 7.32
CA GLN A 325 -28.53 -30.60 6.74
C GLN A 325 -28.24 -30.86 5.26
N LYS A 326 -27.96 -29.82 4.46
CA LYS A 326 -27.59 -29.98 3.04
C LYS A 326 -26.21 -30.63 2.88
N THR A 327 -25.24 -30.22 3.69
CA THR A 327 -23.88 -30.80 3.66
C THR A 327 -23.91 -32.26 4.12
N ALA A 328 -24.63 -32.56 5.21
CA ALA A 328 -24.82 -33.94 5.67
C ALA A 328 -25.57 -34.82 4.65
N ALA A 329 -26.54 -34.25 3.92
CA ALA A 329 -27.25 -34.96 2.86
C ALA A 329 -26.34 -35.22 1.63
N ALA A 330 -25.47 -34.27 1.28
CA ALA A 330 -24.48 -34.43 0.21
C ALA A 330 -23.40 -35.47 0.56
N ASP A 331 -22.92 -35.45 1.80
CA ASP A 331 -21.94 -36.41 2.32
C ASP A 331 -22.53 -37.82 2.40
N MET A 332 -23.78 -37.96 2.86
CA MET A 332 -24.50 -39.24 2.84
C MET A 332 -24.80 -39.74 1.43
N ALA A 333 -25.11 -38.84 0.48
CA ALA A 333 -25.28 -39.21 -0.93
C ALA A 333 -23.97 -39.67 -1.58
N SER A 334 -22.83 -39.10 -1.20
CA SER A 334 -21.51 -39.54 -1.67
C SER A 334 -21.10 -40.88 -1.05
N ALA A 335 -21.49 -41.15 0.20
CA ALA A 335 -21.20 -42.39 0.91
C ALA A 335 -22.10 -43.58 0.50
N ALA A 336 -23.30 -43.32 -0.03
CA ALA A 336 -24.30 -44.38 -0.32
C ALA A 336 -24.27 -44.93 -1.76
N GLY A 337 -23.41 -44.45 -2.66
CA GLY A 337 -23.44 -44.81 -4.08
C GLY A 337 -22.37 -45.81 -4.53
N SER A 338 -22.54 -47.11 -4.28
CA SER A 338 -21.80 -48.16 -4.99
C SER A 338 -22.67 -48.85 -6.05
N ALA A 339 -22.19 -48.78 -7.30
CA ALA A 339 -22.51 -49.57 -8.50
C ALA A 339 -23.93 -49.50 -9.13
N LYS A 340 -24.04 -48.83 -10.30
CA LYS A 340 -24.56 -49.41 -11.57
C LYS A 340 -24.40 -48.46 -12.79
N PRO A 341 -24.55 -48.95 -14.04
CA PRO A 341 -23.45 -49.22 -14.98
C PRO A 341 -23.26 -48.14 -16.06
N ALA A 342 -22.14 -48.28 -16.78
CA ALA A 342 -21.71 -47.45 -17.91
C ALA A 342 -22.86 -47.08 -18.87
N GLN A 343 -23.19 -45.79 -18.91
CA GLN A 343 -23.83 -45.14 -20.05
C GLN A 343 -22.86 -44.08 -20.57
N LYS A 344 -22.52 -44.19 -21.86
CA LYS A 344 -21.81 -43.16 -22.61
C LYS A 344 -22.58 -41.85 -22.48
N THR A 345 -21.95 -40.84 -21.90
CA THR A 345 -22.41 -39.45 -21.99
C THR A 345 -21.22 -38.62 -22.39
N GLU A 346 -21.42 -37.90 -23.49
CA GLU A 346 -20.47 -37.08 -24.20
C GLU A 346 -19.72 -36.09 -23.29
N ASP A 347 -18.46 -35.84 -23.65
CA ASP A 347 -17.64 -34.73 -23.17
C ASP A 347 -18.39 -33.40 -23.26
N LYS A 348 -19.01 -32.99 -22.15
CA LYS A 348 -19.28 -31.56 -21.88
C LYS A 348 -18.12 -30.99 -21.08
N LYS A 349 -17.10 -30.55 -21.82
CA LYS A 349 -16.23 -29.44 -21.39
C LYS A 349 -17.10 -28.20 -21.22
N THR A 350 -17.77 -28.06 -20.10
CA THR A 350 -18.30 -26.77 -19.65
C THR A 350 -17.24 -26.11 -18.79
N LEU A 351 -16.28 -25.44 -19.44
CA LEU A 351 -15.87 -24.15 -18.89
C LEU A 351 -17.16 -23.31 -18.87
N LYS A 352 -17.63 -22.90 -17.68
CA LYS A 352 -18.75 -21.96 -17.57
C LYS A 352 -18.39 -20.73 -18.41
N ASN A 353 -19.24 -20.39 -19.39
CA ASN A 353 -19.03 -19.27 -20.31
C ASN A 353 -19.09 -17.96 -19.50
N PRO A 354 -18.04 -17.10 -19.51
CA PRO A 354 -17.98 -15.88 -18.69
C PRO A 354 -19.07 -14.84 -19.00
N GLU A 355 -19.77 -14.95 -20.13
CA GLU A 355 -20.86 -14.04 -20.52
C GLU A 355 -22.11 -14.13 -19.61
N LYS A 356 -22.30 -15.24 -18.86
CA LYS A 356 -23.44 -15.35 -17.93
C LYS A 356 -23.25 -14.66 -16.58
N LYS A 357 -22.04 -14.20 -16.22
CA LYS A 357 -21.76 -13.47 -14.96
C LYS A 357 -22.34 -12.04 -14.95
N GLN A 358 -22.82 -11.50 -16.07
CA GLN A 358 -23.25 -10.08 -16.15
C GLN A 358 -24.72 -9.78 -15.83
N GLN A 359 -25.58 -10.79 -15.58
CA GLN A 359 -27.03 -10.56 -15.63
C GLN A 359 -27.81 -10.54 -14.31
N ASN A 360 -27.22 -10.83 -13.14
CA ASN A 360 -27.93 -10.75 -11.86
C ASN A 360 -27.09 -10.04 -10.78
N SER A 361 -27.43 -8.79 -10.46
CA SER A 361 -26.70 -7.96 -9.49
C SER A 361 -27.13 -8.15 -8.02
N SER A 362 -27.93 -9.18 -7.70
CA SER A 362 -28.46 -9.44 -6.36
C SER A 362 -27.78 -10.59 -5.60
N ASP A 363 -26.77 -11.25 -6.17
CA ASP A 363 -26.26 -12.55 -5.70
C ASP A 363 -24.77 -12.58 -5.32
N LYS A 364 -24.21 -11.43 -4.94
CA LYS A 364 -22.76 -11.29 -4.68
C LYS A 364 -22.21 -12.19 -3.56
N GLY A 365 -23.06 -12.65 -2.64
CA GLY A 365 -22.66 -13.54 -1.55
C GLY A 365 -22.36 -14.95 -2.04
N ASP A 366 -23.22 -15.48 -2.92
CA ASP A 366 -23.08 -16.82 -3.49
C ASP A 366 -21.95 -16.86 -4.54
N ASP A 367 -21.75 -15.75 -5.28
CA ASP A 367 -20.65 -15.61 -6.25
C ASP A 367 -19.25 -15.69 -5.62
N GLN A 368 -19.04 -15.11 -4.43
CA GLN A 368 -17.72 -15.10 -3.77
C GLN A 368 -17.35 -16.47 -3.19
N SER A 369 -18.34 -17.21 -2.67
CA SER A 369 -18.12 -18.60 -2.24
C SER A 369 -17.77 -19.51 -3.42
N ASP A 370 -18.46 -19.36 -4.56
CA ASP A 370 -18.18 -20.13 -5.77
C ASP A 370 -16.75 -19.90 -6.29
N ASP A 371 -16.30 -18.64 -6.34
CA ASP A 371 -14.95 -18.30 -6.78
C ASP A 371 -13.87 -18.78 -5.79
N SER A 372 -14.16 -18.75 -4.49
CA SER A 372 -13.28 -19.30 -3.44
C SER A 372 -13.09 -20.81 -3.57
N ASP A 373 -14.19 -21.56 -3.73
CA ASP A 373 -14.16 -23.01 -3.89
C ASP A 373 -13.45 -23.42 -5.19
N GLU A 374 -13.64 -22.64 -6.27
CA GLU A 374 -12.92 -22.83 -7.52
C GLU A 374 -11.41 -22.59 -7.35
N GLU A 375 -11.00 -21.52 -6.65
CA GLU A 375 -9.57 -21.28 -6.36
C GLU A 375 -8.96 -22.45 -5.57
N VAL A 376 -9.60 -22.86 -4.47
CA VAL A 376 -9.11 -23.95 -3.61
C VAL A 376 -8.98 -25.24 -4.42
N ARG A 377 -9.97 -25.57 -5.24
CA ARG A 377 -9.92 -26.74 -6.13
C ARG A 377 -8.75 -26.67 -7.09
N LEU A 378 -8.58 -25.55 -7.80
CA LEU A 378 -7.50 -25.36 -8.79
C LEU A 378 -6.11 -25.42 -8.16
N VAL A 379 -5.98 -24.93 -6.93
CA VAL A 379 -4.74 -24.97 -6.15
C VAL A 379 -4.39 -26.39 -5.71
N GLN A 380 -5.38 -27.21 -5.36
CA GLN A 380 -5.15 -28.58 -4.88
C GLN A 380 -4.85 -29.58 -6.00
N ILE A 381 -5.38 -29.37 -7.20
CA ILE A 381 -5.14 -30.26 -8.35
C ILE A 381 -3.92 -29.82 -9.18
N ASN A 382 -3.38 -30.73 -10.00
CA ASN A 382 -2.30 -30.39 -10.93
C ASN A 382 -2.85 -29.67 -12.19
N ALA A 383 -3.39 -28.46 -12.02
CA ALA A 383 -3.98 -27.65 -13.07
C ALA A 383 -3.35 -26.25 -13.17
N TYR A 384 -2.01 -26.18 -13.22
CA TYR A 384 -1.28 -24.90 -13.24
C TYR A 384 -1.79 -23.92 -14.31
N ILE A 385 -2.06 -24.40 -15.53
CA ILE A 385 -2.52 -23.53 -16.62
C ILE A 385 -3.92 -22.97 -16.35
N GLU A 386 -4.83 -23.76 -15.78
CA GLU A 386 -6.17 -23.27 -15.42
C GLU A 386 -6.10 -22.29 -14.26
N LEU A 387 -5.23 -22.54 -13.26
CA LEU A 387 -4.96 -21.59 -12.19
C LEU A 387 -4.40 -20.26 -12.73
N VAL A 388 -3.48 -20.31 -13.70
CA VAL A 388 -2.95 -19.09 -14.35
C VAL A 388 -4.05 -18.31 -15.06
N LYS A 389 -4.96 -19.00 -15.78
CA LYS A 389 -6.10 -18.34 -16.45
C LYS A 389 -7.05 -17.72 -15.44
N PHE A 390 -7.38 -18.45 -14.38
CA PHE A 390 -8.22 -17.97 -13.29
C PHE A 390 -7.65 -16.67 -12.69
N ARG A 391 -6.36 -16.66 -12.35
CA ARG A 391 -5.69 -15.48 -11.80
C ARG A 391 -5.57 -14.32 -12.77
N ALA A 392 -5.39 -14.59 -14.06
CA ALA A 392 -5.38 -13.56 -15.08
C ALA A 392 -6.75 -12.89 -15.22
N TYR A 393 -7.83 -13.68 -15.16
CA TYR A 393 -9.20 -13.17 -15.15
C TYR A 393 -9.47 -12.35 -13.88
N GLU A 394 -9.19 -12.92 -12.70
CA GLU A 394 -9.33 -12.24 -11.41
C GLU A 394 -8.52 -10.94 -11.37
N PHE A 395 -7.33 -10.95 -11.99
CA PHE A 395 -6.53 -9.74 -12.11
C PHE A 395 -7.20 -8.65 -12.93
N ALA A 396 -7.86 -9.00 -14.03
CA ALA A 396 -8.56 -8.04 -14.85
C ALA A 396 -9.86 -7.55 -14.19
N ASP A 397 -10.57 -8.44 -13.48
CA ASP A 397 -11.87 -8.17 -12.87
C ASP A 397 -11.75 -7.32 -11.59
N ASN A 398 -10.81 -7.65 -10.70
CA ASN A 398 -10.65 -6.97 -9.41
C ASN A 398 -9.79 -5.68 -9.48
N TYR A 399 -9.92 -4.89 -10.54
CA TYR A 399 -9.18 -3.64 -10.68
C TYR A 399 -9.64 -2.58 -9.66
N GLY A 400 -10.93 -2.57 -9.33
CA GLY A 400 -11.54 -1.61 -8.39
C GLY A 400 -11.00 -1.76 -6.96
N GLY A 401 -10.95 -2.99 -6.45
CA GLY A 401 -10.43 -3.29 -5.11
C GLY A 401 -8.96 -2.88 -4.94
N ARG A 402 -8.14 -3.10 -5.98
CA ARG A 402 -6.72 -2.71 -5.98
C ARG A 402 -6.52 -1.19 -5.98
N ILE A 403 -7.33 -0.45 -6.73
CA ILE A 403 -7.31 1.02 -6.67
C ILE A 403 -7.64 1.50 -5.26
N TRP A 404 -8.62 0.86 -4.61
CA TRP A 404 -9.02 1.19 -3.24
C TRP A 404 -7.90 0.93 -2.24
N ALA A 405 -7.21 -0.21 -2.34
CA ALA A 405 -6.02 -0.49 -1.54
C ALA A 405 -4.93 0.58 -1.74
N SER A 406 -4.69 1.03 -2.98
CA SER A 406 -3.71 2.07 -3.29
C SER A 406 -4.00 3.41 -2.60
N LEU A 407 -5.26 3.73 -2.29
CA LEU A 407 -5.64 4.93 -1.55
C LEU A 407 -5.10 4.89 -0.11
N THR A 408 -5.26 3.77 0.59
CA THR A 408 -4.66 3.63 1.92
C THR A 408 -3.13 3.71 1.86
N VAL A 409 -2.53 3.06 0.86
CA VAL A 409 -1.07 3.01 0.70
C VAL A 409 -0.48 4.40 0.42
N ILE A 410 -1.19 5.32 -0.25
CA ILE A 410 -0.63 6.66 -0.53
C ILE A 410 -0.36 7.44 0.76
N ALA A 411 -1.17 7.25 1.81
CA ALA A 411 -0.95 7.87 3.11
C ALA A 411 0.40 7.42 3.72
N LEU A 412 0.66 6.11 3.66
CA LEU A 412 1.88 5.49 4.17
C LEU A 412 3.10 5.88 3.35
N PHE A 413 2.97 5.99 2.02
CA PHE A 413 4.03 6.50 1.15
C PHE A 413 4.36 7.96 1.50
N LEU A 414 3.37 8.81 1.77
CA LEU A 414 3.57 10.20 2.19
C LEU A 414 4.24 10.30 3.57
N ILE A 415 3.87 9.41 4.51
CA ILE A 415 4.54 9.30 5.82
C ILE A 415 6.02 8.95 5.63
N GLY A 416 6.32 7.91 4.85
CA GLY A 416 7.70 7.50 4.54
C GLY A 416 8.49 8.58 3.81
N PHE A 417 7.87 9.21 2.81
CA PHE A 417 8.45 10.34 2.09
C PHE A 417 8.78 11.49 3.05
N GLY A 418 7.86 11.84 3.94
CA GLY A 418 8.05 12.88 4.95
C GLY A 418 9.17 12.56 5.95
N LEU A 419 9.21 11.33 6.50
CA LEU A 419 10.25 10.91 7.44
C LEU A 419 11.66 11.02 6.83
N MET A 420 11.80 10.65 5.56
CA MET A 420 13.07 10.79 4.83
C MET A 420 13.37 12.26 4.50
N ARG A 421 12.39 13.05 4.07
CA ARG A 421 12.59 14.48 3.76
C ARG A 421 12.98 15.32 4.98
N LEU A 422 12.65 14.86 6.19
CA LEU A 422 13.03 15.50 7.45
C LEU A 422 14.45 15.13 7.91
N GLY A 423 15.18 14.25 7.22
CA GLY A 423 16.52 13.84 7.63
C GLY A 423 16.55 12.85 8.79
N VAL A 424 15.38 12.40 9.27
CA VAL A 424 15.25 11.61 10.52
C VAL A 424 15.82 10.21 10.34
N MET A 425 15.71 9.65 9.13
CA MET A 425 16.22 8.31 8.81
C MET A 425 17.70 8.32 8.41
N GLU A 426 18.22 9.44 7.91
CA GLU A 426 19.65 9.65 7.66
C GLU A 426 20.44 9.78 8.96
N ASN A 427 19.89 10.49 9.95
CA ASN A 427 20.55 10.72 11.24
C ASN A 427 19.70 10.19 12.41
N THR A 428 19.48 8.87 12.43
CA THR A 428 18.67 8.21 13.47
C THR A 428 19.19 8.42 14.90
N GLY A 429 20.50 8.63 15.07
CA GLY A 429 21.12 8.88 16.38
C GLY A 429 20.66 10.20 17.00
N ALA A 430 20.57 11.27 16.20
CA ALA A 430 20.10 12.58 16.66
C ALA A 430 18.62 12.56 17.09
N TYR A 431 17.82 11.66 16.51
CA TYR A 431 16.39 11.55 16.79
C TYR A 431 16.02 10.36 17.69
N LEU A 432 16.99 9.78 18.40
CA LEU A 432 16.77 8.57 19.20
C LEU A 432 15.71 8.76 20.30
N SER A 433 15.62 9.94 20.90
CA SER A 433 14.59 10.23 21.92
C SER A 433 13.17 10.18 21.36
N GLN A 434 13.00 10.63 20.12
CA GLN A 434 11.74 10.66 19.39
C GLN A 434 11.34 9.25 18.98
N PHE A 435 12.29 8.44 18.48
CA PHE A 435 12.06 7.02 18.22
C PHE A 435 11.69 6.26 19.49
N LYS A 436 12.37 6.49 20.61
CA LYS A 436 12.01 5.86 21.90
C LYS A 436 10.58 6.20 22.30
N LYS A 437 10.19 7.49 22.22
CA LYS A 437 8.81 7.92 22.50
C LYS A 437 7.82 7.24 21.56
N MET A 438 8.11 7.20 20.26
CA MET A 438 7.23 6.59 19.26
C MET A 438 7.11 5.06 19.42
N ALA A 439 8.17 4.37 19.87
CA ALA A 439 8.11 2.97 20.24
C ALA A 439 7.24 2.74 21.50
N TRP A 440 7.48 3.52 22.55
CA TRP A 440 6.78 3.40 23.84
C TRP A 440 5.32 3.81 23.79
N THR A 441 4.91 4.65 22.84
CA THR A 441 3.49 5.01 22.65
C THR A 441 2.85 4.20 21.53
N GLY A 442 3.54 4.02 20.40
CA GLY A 442 2.99 3.36 19.22
C GLY A 442 2.72 1.87 19.43
N ILE A 443 3.60 1.15 20.15
CA ILE A 443 3.40 -0.28 20.42
C ILE A 443 2.19 -0.48 21.34
N PRO A 444 2.10 0.14 22.54
CA PRO A 444 0.94 -0.07 23.39
C PRO A 444 -0.37 0.37 22.76
N VAL A 445 -0.39 1.50 22.04
CA VAL A 445 -1.61 1.99 21.34
C VAL A 445 -2.01 1.05 20.21
N GLY A 446 -1.06 0.62 19.37
CA GLY A 446 -1.35 -0.32 18.28
C GLY A 446 -1.81 -1.68 18.81
N TRP A 447 -1.22 -2.17 19.90
CA TRP A 447 -1.62 -3.44 20.50
C TRP A 447 -2.95 -3.35 21.23
N SER A 448 -3.23 -2.27 21.96
CA SER A 448 -4.50 -2.13 22.68
C SER A 448 -5.69 -2.04 21.73
N ILE A 449 -5.59 -1.25 20.66
CA ILE A 449 -6.65 -1.17 19.63
C ILE A 449 -6.77 -2.50 18.89
N GLY A 450 -5.65 -3.15 18.53
CA GLY A 450 -5.67 -4.46 17.86
C GLY A 450 -6.29 -5.56 18.73
N LEU A 451 -5.96 -5.61 20.02
CA LEU A 451 -6.57 -6.54 20.97
C LEU A 451 -8.03 -6.19 21.25
N ALA A 452 -8.42 -4.91 21.28
CA ALA A 452 -9.82 -4.53 21.37
C ALA A 452 -10.61 -4.99 20.14
N SER A 453 -10.01 -4.94 18.94
CA SER A 453 -10.64 -5.48 17.72
C SER A 453 -10.89 -7.00 17.80
N ALA A 454 -10.07 -7.72 18.56
CA ALA A 454 -10.22 -9.16 18.80
C ALA A 454 -11.54 -9.51 19.47
N TYR A 455 -11.97 -8.68 20.42
CA TYR A 455 -13.21 -8.89 21.16
C TYR A 455 -14.40 -8.94 20.21
N PHE A 456 -14.52 -7.93 19.34
CA PHE A 456 -15.55 -7.89 18.31
C PHE A 456 -15.39 -8.98 17.24
N ALA A 457 -14.16 -9.45 16.99
CA ALA A 457 -13.91 -10.57 16.07
C ALA A 457 -14.46 -11.90 16.60
N THR A 458 -14.63 -12.07 17.92
CA THR A 458 -15.18 -13.32 18.48
C THR A 458 -16.69 -13.47 18.29
N GLU A 459 -17.37 -12.37 17.95
CA GLU A 459 -18.81 -12.37 17.67
C GLU A 459 -19.12 -12.60 16.17
N HIS A 460 -18.08 -12.74 15.35
CA HIS A 460 -18.17 -12.94 13.91
C HIS A 460 -18.35 -14.43 13.53
N PHE A 461 -19.19 -14.66 12.52
CA PHE A 461 -19.31 -15.96 11.86
C PHE A 461 -18.42 -16.04 10.62
N PRO A 462 -17.57 -17.06 10.50
CA PRO A 462 -16.68 -17.21 9.34
C PRO A 462 -17.46 -17.35 8.04
N GLY A 463 -16.96 -16.75 6.97
CA GLY A 463 -17.59 -16.76 5.65
C GLY A 463 -18.72 -15.73 5.46
N LYS A 464 -18.99 -14.84 6.43
CA LYS A 464 -19.98 -13.76 6.27
C LYS A 464 -19.49 -12.42 6.83
N ASN A 465 -19.36 -11.41 5.97
CA ASN A 465 -19.02 -10.03 6.35
C ASN A 465 -20.14 -9.35 7.15
N ASP A 466 -20.28 -9.66 8.43
CA ASP A 466 -21.28 -9.08 9.33
C ASP A 466 -20.84 -7.73 9.93
N GLU A 467 -21.72 -7.12 10.73
CA GLU A 467 -21.48 -5.81 11.33
C GLU A 467 -20.30 -5.85 12.33
N ALA A 468 -20.18 -6.94 13.08
CA ALA A 468 -19.09 -7.19 14.03
C ALA A 468 -17.74 -7.31 13.31
N PHE A 469 -17.72 -8.03 12.18
CA PHE A 469 -16.57 -8.12 11.29
C PHE A 469 -16.09 -6.77 10.77
N SER A 470 -17.01 -5.96 10.28
CA SER A 470 -16.72 -4.64 9.72
C SER A 470 -16.11 -3.71 10.78
N LEU A 471 -16.63 -3.76 12.00
CA LEU A 471 -16.09 -3.01 13.15
C LEU A 471 -14.70 -3.53 13.54
N SER A 472 -14.53 -4.83 13.69
CA SER A 472 -13.25 -5.45 14.02
C SER A 472 -12.17 -5.07 12.99
N THR A 473 -12.47 -5.21 11.69
CA THR A 473 -11.55 -4.87 10.61
C THR A 473 -11.15 -3.40 10.64
N SER A 474 -12.11 -2.49 10.80
CA SER A 474 -11.85 -1.05 10.88
C SER A 474 -10.98 -0.69 12.09
N MET A 475 -11.22 -1.30 13.25
CA MET A 475 -10.38 -1.10 14.45
C MET A 475 -8.97 -1.65 14.24
N ARG A 476 -8.85 -2.83 13.61
CA ARG A 476 -7.55 -3.44 13.28
C ARG A 476 -6.74 -2.52 12.36
N ASP A 477 -7.34 -2.00 11.30
CA ASP A 477 -6.64 -1.13 10.36
C ASP A 477 -6.23 0.23 11.00
N LEU A 478 -7.06 0.76 11.92
CA LEU A 478 -6.69 1.91 12.74
C LEU A 478 -5.47 1.62 13.63
N SER A 479 -5.35 0.40 14.14
CA SER A 479 -4.25 -0.07 14.99
C SER A 479 -2.91 -0.19 14.23
N ASP A 480 -2.96 -0.35 12.91
CA ASP A 480 -1.79 -0.73 12.12
C ASP A 480 -0.77 0.38 11.98
N LEU A 481 -1.20 1.64 11.80
CA LEU A 481 -0.27 2.77 11.73
C LEU A 481 0.54 2.97 13.03
N PRO A 482 -0.06 3.09 14.22
CA PRO A 482 0.71 3.24 15.46
C PRO A 482 1.59 2.00 15.74
N GLY A 483 1.09 0.79 15.48
CA GLY A 483 1.88 -0.44 15.62
C GLY A 483 3.08 -0.50 14.69
N CYS A 484 2.89 -0.16 13.41
CA CYS A 484 3.95 -0.03 12.40
C CYS A 484 5.03 0.96 12.82
N LEU A 485 4.63 2.19 13.19
CA LEU A 485 5.58 3.22 13.62
C LEU A 485 6.28 2.82 14.92
N GLY A 486 5.59 2.12 15.82
CA GLY A 486 6.16 1.55 17.03
C GLY A 486 7.25 0.51 16.75
N TYR A 487 6.97 -0.47 15.89
CA TYR A 487 7.93 -1.52 15.50
C TYR A 487 9.13 -0.96 14.74
N LEU A 488 8.89 -0.06 13.79
CA LEU A 488 9.95 0.65 13.07
C LEU A 488 10.86 1.38 14.05
N SER A 489 10.27 2.12 14.98
CA SER A 489 11.03 2.89 15.98
C SER A 489 11.81 2.00 16.93
N LEU A 490 11.23 0.87 17.35
CA LEU A 490 11.90 -0.10 18.21
C LEU A 490 13.13 -0.67 17.50
N LEU A 491 13.03 -1.06 16.23
CA LEU A 491 14.18 -1.52 15.46
C LEU A 491 15.26 -0.45 15.31
N VAL A 492 14.87 0.80 15.04
CA VAL A 492 15.82 1.92 15.01
C VAL A 492 16.52 2.05 16.37
N CYS A 493 15.78 1.98 17.48
CA CYS A 493 16.38 2.06 18.82
C CYS A 493 17.36 0.91 19.08
N LEU A 494 16.98 -0.33 18.72
CA LEU A 494 17.83 -1.51 18.90
C LEU A 494 19.10 -1.46 18.05
N MET A 495 19.05 -0.82 16.87
CA MET A 495 20.23 -0.55 16.03
C MET A 495 21.24 0.42 16.65
N HIS A 496 20.85 1.16 17.70
CA HIS A 496 21.75 2.01 18.51
C HIS A 496 22.19 1.33 19.82
N THR A 497 22.02 0.01 19.94
CA THR A 497 22.44 -0.78 21.11
C THR A 497 23.37 -1.94 20.70
N ARG A 498 23.80 -2.75 21.68
CA ARG A 498 24.56 -3.99 21.42
C ARG A 498 23.82 -4.97 20.51
N CYS A 499 22.49 -4.89 20.43
CA CYS A 499 21.67 -5.75 19.56
C CYS A 499 21.90 -5.47 18.06
N ALA A 500 22.47 -4.31 17.70
CA ALA A 500 22.79 -3.95 16.32
C ALA A 500 23.61 -5.04 15.60
N ARG A 501 24.55 -5.69 16.30
CA ARG A 501 25.37 -6.76 15.71
C ARG A 501 24.53 -7.90 15.13
N TYR A 502 23.42 -8.23 15.78
CA TYR A 502 22.56 -9.33 15.37
C TYR A 502 21.59 -8.87 14.28
N LEU A 503 21.01 -7.68 14.44
CA LEU A 503 20.08 -7.10 13.47
C LEU A 503 20.74 -6.84 12.11
N ARG A 504 22.03 -6.50 12.09
CA ARG A 504 22.80 -6.33 10.85
C ARG A 504 22.85 -7.58 9.96
N HIS A 505 22.64 -8.78 10.51
CA HIS A 505 22.53 -9.98 9.69
C HIS A 505 21.30 -9.96 8.76
N LEU A 506 20.29 -9.15 9.05
CA LEU A 506 19.13 -8.95 8.18
C LEU A 506 19.40 -7.97 7.03
N ALA A 507 20.48 -7.17 7.07
CA ALA A 507 20.72 -6.15 6.05
C ALA A 507 20.93 -6.75 4.64
N PRO A 508 21.71 -7.83 4.43
CA PRO A 508 21.81 -8.49 3.11
C PRO A 508 20.47 -9.02 2.62
N TYR A 509 19.67 -9.59 3.52
CA TYR A 509 18.33 -10.10 3.20
C TYR A 509 17.38 -8.98 2.75
N GLY A 510 17.38 -7.83 3.44
CA GLY A 510 16.60 -6.66 3.03
C GLY A 510 17.14 -5.91 1.82
N ARG A 511 18.43 -5.99 1.52
CA ARG A 511 19.02 -5.49 0.26
C ARG A 511 18.53 -6.24 -0.97
N MET A 512 18.07 -7.48 -0.77
CA MET A 512 17.51 -8.37 -1.79
C MET A 512 16.00 -8.56 -1.61
N ALA A 513 15.29 -7.55 -1.08
CA ALA A 513 13.88 -7.68 -0.73
C ALA A 513 12.97 -8.11 -1.89
N LEU A 514 13.18 -7.62 -3.12
CA LEU A 514 12.39 -8.01 -4.29
C LEU A 514 12.69 -9.46 -4.70
N THR A 515 13.98 -9.84 -4.72
CA THR A 515 14.38 -11.23 -5.00
C THR A 515 13.77 -12.18 -3.96
N ASN A 516 13.91 -11.85 -2.67
CA ASN A 516 13.47 -12.72 -1.59
C ASN A 516 11.94 -12.80 -1.51
N TYR A 517 11.22 -11.70 -1.72
CA TYR A 517 9.75 -11.70 -1.80
C TYR A 517 9.23 -12.61 -2.93
N LEU A 518 9.75 -12.44 -4.16
CA LEU A 518 9.36 -13.29 -5.28
C LEU A 518 9.79 -14.75 -5.06
N GLY A 519 10.96 -14.96 -4.45
CA GLY A 519 11.45 -16.27 -4.05
C GLY A 519 10.56 -16.95 -3.00
N GLN A 520 10.01 -16.21 -2.03
CA GLN A 520 9.07 -16.75 -1.04
C GLN A 520 7.81 -17.27 -1.73
N SER A 521 7.22 -16.48 -2.63
CA SER A 521 6.04 -16.92 -3.37
C SER A 521 6.32 -18.10 -4.28
N LEU A 522 7.47 -18.13 -4.95
CA LEU A 522 7.89 -19.28 -5.76
C LEU A 522 8.05 -20.55 -4.91
N ILE A 523 8.74 -20.45 -3.77
CA ILE A 523 8.95 -21.58 -2.86
C ILE A 523 7.62 -22.04 -2.27
N ALA A 524 6.80 -21.13 -1.75
CA ALA A 524 5.52 -21.46 -1.14
C ALA A 524 4.57 -22.09 -2.17
N SER A 525 4.36 -21.45 -3.32
CA SER A 525 3.49 -22.02 -4.37
C SER A 525 3.95 -23.40 -4.84
N THR A 526 5.26 -23.62 -5.00
CA THR A 526 5.81 -24.94 -5.35
C THR A 526 5.62 -25.97 -4.24
N VAL A 527 5.65 -25.58 -2.96
CA VAL A 527 5.48 -26.52 -1.84
C VAL A 527 4.00 -26.85 -1.61
N PHE A 528 3.13 -25.84 -1.61
CA PHE A 528 1.73 -26.02 -1.21
C PHE A 528 0.84 -26.48 -2.37
N TYR A 529 1.05 -26.00 -3.60
CA TYR A 529 0.10 -26.24 -4.68
C TYR A 529 0.29 -27.61 -5.34
N GLY A 530 -0.81 -28.15 -5.89
CA GLY A 530 -0.89 -29.50 -6.45
C GLY A 530 -0.01 -29.75 -7.68
N TYR A 531 0.46 -28.71 -8.36
CA TYR A 531 1.45 -28.82 -9.43
C TYR A 531 2.90 -29.00 -8.93
N GLY A 532 3.14 -28.80 -7.63
CA GLY A 532 4.44 -28.94 -6.99
C GLY A 532 4.47 -30.12 -6.03
N LEU A 533 4.65 -29.88 -4.73
CA LEU A 533 4.63 -30.93 -3.70
C LEU A 533 3.24 -31.22 -3.13
N GLY A 534 2.25 -30.35 -3.37
CA GLY A 534 0.85 -30.58 -2.97
C GLY A 534 0.62 -30.58 -1.45
N TRP A 535 1.38 -29.81 -0.67
CA TRP A 535 1.24 -29.76 0.79
C TRP A 535 0.14 -28.80 1.30
N TYR A 536 -0.83 -28.47 0.45
CA TYR A 536 -2.00 -27.67 0.83
C TYR A 536 -2.74 -28.32 2.02
N GLY A 537 -3.22 -27.50 2.95
CA GLY A 537 -3.84 -27.96 4.20
C GLY A 537 -2.86 -28.14 5.36
N MET A 538 -1.63 -27.65 5.27
CA MET A 538 -0.67 -27.67 6.38
C MET A 538 -1.19 -26.90 7.60
N GLU A 539 -1.04 -27.49 8.79
CA GLU A 539 -1.39 -26.86 10.06
C GLU A 539 -0.66 -25.53 10.30
N ARG A 540 -1.36 -24.58 10.95
CA ARG A 540 -0.88 -23.19 11.14
C ARG A 540 0.46 -23.11 11.88
N ALA A 541 0.68 -23.92 12.91
CA ALA A 541 1.96 -23.93 13.64
C ALA A 541 3.12 -24.42 12.76
N LYS A 542 2.87 -25.42 11.90
CA LYS A 542 3.88 -25.93 10.95
C LYS A 542 4.22 -24.90 9.88
N GLN A 543 3.24 -24.10 9.43
CA GLN A 543 3.49 -22.98 8.52
C GLN A 543 4.46 -21.94 9.11
N VAL A 544 4.37 -21.65 10.42
CA VAL A 544 5.32 -20.74 11.09
C VAL A 544 6.74 -21.28 11.04
N VAL A 545 6.91 -22.57 11.36
CA VAL A 545 8.23 -23.23 11.28
C VAL A 545 8.77 -23.18 9.85
N PHE A 546 7.91 -23.46 8.86
CA PHE A 546 8.26 -23.36 7.44
C PHE A 546 8.75 -21.96 7.06
N VAL A 547 8.03 -20.90 7.47
CA VAL A 547 8.42 -19.51 7.20
C VAL A 547 9.81 -19.20 7.76
N PHE A 548 10.07 -19.55 9.02
CA PHE A 548 11.38 -19.29 9.61
C PHE A 548 12.50 -20.12 8.96
N ALA A 549 12.23 -21.38 8.58
CA ALA A 549 13.19 -22.21 7.87
C ALA A 549 13.58 -21.59 6.52
N VAL A 550 12.59 -21.19 5.71
CA VAL A 550 12.81 -20.54 4.43
C VAL A 550 13.49 -19.17 4.60
N ALA A 551 13.07 -18.36 5.58
CA ALA A 551 13.68 -17.06 5.84
C ALA A 551 15.17 -17.20 6.23
N LEU A 552 15.52 -18.18 7.07
CA LEU A 552 16.92 -18.46 7.43
C LEU A 552 17.75 -18.88 6.22
N LEU A 553 17.20 -19.75 5.36
CA LEU A 553 17.85 -20.16 4.11
C LEU A 553 18.04 -18.97 3.16
N GLN A 554 17.03 -18.12 3.00
CA GLN A 554 17.13 -16.92 2.17
C GLN A 554 18.07 -15.86 2.75
N ILE A 555 18.17 -15.74 4.08
CA ILE A 555 19.17 -14.88 4.74
C ILE A 555 20.57 -15.42 4.39
N ALA A 556 20.83 -16.70 4.60
CA ALA A 556 22.12 -17.33 4.27
C ALA A 556 22.47 -17.16 2.78
N PHE A 557 21.49 -17.40 1.89
CA PHE A 557 21.61 -17.17 0.46
C PHE A 557 21.95 -15.71 0.14
N SER A 558 21.28 -14.75 0.79
CA SER A 558 21.51 -13.32 0.55
C SER A 558 22.93 -12.89 0.93
N HIS A 559 23.46 -13.43 2.04
CA HIS A 559 24.88 -13.23 2.43
C HIS A 559 25.82 -13.84 1.39
N TRP A 560 25.59 -15.10 1.00
CA TRP A 560 26.41 -15.79 0.02
C TRP A 560 26.41 -15.09 -1.35
N TRP A 561 25.24 -14.61 -1.78
CA TRP A 561 25.04 -13.92 -3.05
C TRP A 561 25.71 -12.56 -3.06
N LEU A 562 25.45 -11.72 -2.04
CA LEU A 562 26.01 -10.37 -1.98
C LEU A 562 27.52 -10.32 -1.68
N ALA A 563 28.11 -11.45 -1.27
CA ALA A 563 29.57 -11.60 -1.24
C ALA A 563 30.21 -11.71 -2.63
N ARG A 564 29.42 -11.99 -3.67
CA ARG A 564 29.88 -12.20 -5.07
C ARG A 564 29.30 -11.18 -6.03
N PHE A 565 28.09 -10.69 -5.75
CA PHE A 565 27.33 -9.78 -6.58
C PHE A 565 26.93 -8.51 -5.82
N ARG A 566 26.81 -7.38 -6.52
CA ARG A 566 26.45 -6.08 -5.92
C ARG A 566 24.95 -5.97 -5.59
N TYR A 567 24.12 -6.65 -6.37
CA TYR A 567 22.66 -6.61 -6.29
C TYR A 567 22.08 -8.03 -6.33
N GLY A 568 20.90 -8.22 -5.72
CA GLY A 568 20.11 -9.43 -5.95
C GLY A 568 19.69 -9.55 -7.43
N PRO A 569 19.38 -10.76 -7.91
CA PRO A 569 18.99 -11.01 -9.30
C PRO A 569 17.88 -10.07 -9.78
N MET A 570 16.78 -9.98 -9.02
CA MET A 570 15.63 -9.17 -9.43
C MET A 570 15.89 -7.67 -9.25
N GLU A 571 16.65 -7.28 -8.22
CA GLU A 571 17.10 -5.89 -8.07
C GLU A 571 18.01 -5.45 -9.22
N TRP A 572 18.84 -6.36 -9.74
CA TRP A 572 19.71 -6.11 -10.88
C TRP A 572 18.91 -5.87 -12.15
N VAL A 573 17.96 -6.77 -12.47
CA VAL A 573 17.03 -6.61 -13.61
C VAL A 573 16.23 -5.30 -13.48
N TRP A 574 15.70 -5.04 -12.29
CA TRP A 574 14.93 -3.83 -12.03
C TRP A 574 15.73 -2.54 -12.24
N ARG A 575 17.00 -2.54 -11.82
CA ARG A 575 17.93 -1.42 -12.07
C ARG A 575 18.28 -1.30 -13.55
N ALA A 576 18.48 -2.41 -14.26
CA ALA A 576 18.76 -2.39 -15.68
C ALA A 576 17.64 -1.70 -16.48
N ILE A 577 16.38 -2.00 -16.17
CA ILE A 577 15.22 -1.33 -16.78
C ILE A 577 15.14 0.14 -16.38
N THR A 578 15.36 0.45 -15.10
CA THR A 578 15.32 1.83 -14.56
C THR A 578 16.32 2.74 -15.28
N TYR A 579 17.58 2.32 -15.38
CA TYR A 579 18.68 3.14 -15.90
C TYR A 579 18.98 2.90 -17.39
N ARG A 580 18.32 1.93 -18.04
CA ARG A 580 18.58 1.49 -19.43
C ARG A 580 20.03 1.08 -19.71
N THR A 581 20.74 0.67 -18.67
CA THR A 581 22.12 0.22 -18.73
C THR A 581 22.24 -1.01 -17.85
N LEU A 582 22.97 -2.03 -18.28
CA LEU A 582 23.23 -3.21 -17.47
C LEU A 582 24.27 -2.84 -16.40
N PRO A 583 23.90 -2.69 -15.12
CA PRO A 583 24.86 -2.29 -14.11
C PRO A 583 25.83 -3.45 -13.86
N GLU A 584 27.10 -3.13 -13.63
CA GLU A 584 28.07 -4.14 -13.22
C GLU A 584 27.60 -4.86 -11.96
N ASN A 585 27.41 -6.19 -12.05
CA ASN A 585 26.91 -6.96 -10.91
C ASN A 585 28.04 -7.72 -10.19
N ARG A 586 28.99 -8.30 -10.93
CA ARG A 586 30.05 -9.12 -10.32
C ARG A 586 31.07 -8.24 -9.61
N ILE A 587 31.37 -8.55 -8.36
CA ILE A 587 32.45 -7.89 -7.61
C ILE A 587 33.77 -8.46 -8.16
N ARG A 588 34.57 -7.63 -8.84
CA ARG A 588 35.94 -8.00 -9.20
C ARG A 588 36.75 -8.04 -7.91
N ARG A 589 37.19 -9.22 -7.48
CA ARG A 589 38.23 -9.32 -6.45
C ARG A 589 39.51 -8.81 -7.09
N THR A 590 40.00 -7.66 -6.63
CA THR A 590 41.41 -7.32 -6.83
C THR A 590 42.20 -8.36 -6.05
N SER A 591 42.84 -9.27 -6.79
CA SER A 591 43.74 -10.31 -6.27
C SER A 591 44.92 -9.69 -5.53
#